data_AF-T0ZHP8-F1
#
_entry.id   AF-T0ZHP8-F1
#
_cell.length_a   1.000
_cell.length_b   1.000
_cell.length_c   1.000
_cell.angle_alpha   90.00
_cell.angle_beta   90.00
_cell.angle_gamma   90.00
#
_symmetry.space_group_name_H-M   'P 1'
#
loop_
_entity.id
_entity.type
_entity.pdbx_description
1 polymer ?
#
loop_
_entity_poly.entity_id
_entity_poly.type
_entity_poly.pdbx_seq_one_letter_code
_entity_poly.pdbx_strand_id
1 'polypeptide(L)'
;MTSARPDARRRQRIDIAGTPQGSPISPLLANLYFRRFLLAWERFGHRERLDAHVVNYADDLVICCRPGNGSDALTTMRQLMTRLGLTVNEAKTRLVRLPEEGFDFPGYSIGRFHGKDGVPFIGTRPSRKAVRRLLERVHDATTPHKHAESPDLRVAALNRLLRGWAAYFNQGPVLPTYKLVRWYVQRRLQRWLVRRSGQAGTGYRQYPDEYLYETLGLYTLPRRRSDLPSAKA
;
A
#
# COMPACT_ATOMS: atom_id res chain seq x y z
N MET A 1 -51.69 -0.48 -41.44
CA MET A 1 -52.17 0.00 -40.13
C MET A 1 -51.20 -0.50 -39.07
N THR A 2 -50.56 0.46 -38.41
CA THR A 2 -49.51 0.33 -37.41
C THR A 2 -50.07 -0.32 -36.14
N SER A 3 -49.36 -1.29 -35.55
CA SER A 3 -49.54 -1.60 -34.12
C SER A 3 -48.23 -2.11 -33.52
N ALA A 4 -47.95 -1.58 -32.35
CA ALA A 4 -46.63 -1.29 -31.80
C ALA A 4 -45.99 -2.47 -31.05
N ARG A 5 -44.66 -2.54 -31.09
CA ARG A 5 -43.84 -3.34 -30.16
C ARG A 5 -43.84 -2.67 -28.79
N PRO A 6 -43.97 -3.41 -27.67
CA PRO A 6 -43.82 -2.82 -26.35
C PRO A 6 -42.35 -2.48 -26.09
N ASP A 7 -42.12 -1.20 -25.82
CA ASP A 7 -40.85 -0.59 -25.46
C ASP A 7 -40.43 -1.07 -24.06
N ALA A 8 -39.49 -2.02 -24.01
CA ALA A 8 -38.89 -2.52 -22.78
C ALA A 8 -37.91 -1.47 -22.22
N ARG A 9 -38.44 -0.42 -21.57
CA ARG A 9 -37.64 0.49 -20.76
C ARG A 9 -37.04 -0.29 -19.59
N ARG A 10 -35.80 -0.73 -19.79
CA ARG A 10 -34.91 -1.28 -18.77
C ARG A 10 -34.70 -0.19 -17.70
N ARG A 11 -35.55 -0.19 -16.66
CA ARG A 11 -35.34 0.60 -15.45
C ARG A 11 -34.01 0.15 -14.86
N GLN A 12 -32.97 0.95 -15.06
CA GLN A 12 -31.71 0.80 -14.36
C GLN A 12 -32.03 1.02 -12.88
N ARG A 13 -31.99 -0.05 -12.09
CA ARG A 13 -32.03 0.04 -10.63
C ARG A 13 -30.87 0.96 -10.24
N ILE A 14 -31.20 2.17 -9.79
CA ILE A 14 -30.23 3.03 -9.13
C ILE A 14 -30.05 2.39 -7.76
N ASP A 15 -28.95 1.67 -7.58
CA ASP A 15 -28.55 1.21 -6.27
C ASP A 15 -28.31 2.47 -5.41
N ILE A 16 -29.22 2.72 -4.47
CA ILE A 16 -29.29 3.93 -3.63
C ILE A 16 -28.15 3.95 -2.58
N ALA A 17 -27.24 2.98 -2.64
CA ALA A 17 -26.15 2.79 -1.70
C ALA A 17 -24.80 2.70 -2.45
N GLY A 18 -23.98 3.74 -2.28
CA GLY A 18 -22.61 3.79 -2.81
C GLY A 18 -22.43 4.81 -3.93
N THR A 19 -21.24 5.40 -3.99
CA THR A 19 -20.78 6.16 -5.14
C THR A 19 -20.33 5.21 -6.24
N PRO A 20 -20.53 5.52 -7.54
CA PRO A 20 -19.97 4.73 -8.64
C PRO A 20 -18.48 4.48 -8.42
N GLN A 21 -18.06 3.21 -8.42
CA GLN A 21 -16.64 2.85 -8.28
C GLN A 21 -15.87 3.45 -9.44
N GLY A 22 -14.94 4.36 -9.14
CA GLY A 22 -14.17 5.10 -10.16
C GLY A 22 -14.62 6.53 -10.42
N SER A 23 -15.67 7.03 -9.75
CA SER A 23 -15.98 8.47 -9.81
C SER A 23 -14.87 9.27 -9.10
N PRO A 24 -14.33 10.33 -9.72
CA PRO A 24 -13.31 11.19 -9.10
C PRO A 24 -13.72 11.80 -7.76
N ILE A 25 -15.03 11.92 -7.50
CA ILE A 25 -15.57 12.51 -6.26
C ILE A 25 -15.72 11.48 -5.13
N SER A 26 -15.67 10.18 -5.42
CA SER A 26 -15.87 9.11 -4.43
C SER A 26 -14.90 9.19 -3.24
N PRO A 27 -13.58 9.45 -3.43
CA PRO A 27 -12.66 9.59 -2.30
C PRO A 27 -13.01 10.78 -1.39
N LEU A 28 -13.48 11.89 -1.98
CA LEU A 28 -13.89 13.07 -1.21
C LEU A 28 -15.14 12.77 -0.38
N LEU A 29 -16.14 12.14 -0.98
CA LEU A 29 -17.38 11.78 -0.29
C LEU A 29 -17.16 10.75 0.81
N ALA A 30 -16.29 9.75 0.59
CA ALA A 30 -15.91 8.79 1.61
C ALA A 30 -15.26 9.48 2.82
N ASN A 31 -14.29 10.37 2.58
CA ASN A 31 -13.64 11.14 3.65
C ASN A 31 -14.60 12.07 4.39
N LEU A 32 -15.50 12.75 3.66
CA LEU A 32 -16.53 13.60 4.27
C LEU A 32 -17.46 12.77 5.18
N TYR A 33 -17.81 11.57 4.74
CA TYR A 33 -18.65 10.67 5.52
C TYR A 33 -17.94 10.17 6.78
N PHE A 34 -16.68 9.70 6.66
CA PHE A 34 -15.89 9.25 7.80
C PHE A 34 -15.58 10.38 8.79
N ARG A 35 -15.55 11.64 8.35
CA ARG A 35 -15.44 12.79 9.27
C ARG A 35 -16.57 12.81 10.31
N ARG A 36 -17.77 12.32 9.98
CA ARG A 36 -18.89 12.21 10.95
C ARG A 36 -18.55 11.22 12.07
N PHE A 37 -17.89 10.11 11.75
CA PHE A 37 -17.42 9.15 12.76
C PHE A 37 -16.40 9.80 13.70
N LEU A 38 -15.39 10.48 13.15
CA LEU A 38 -14.36 11.16 13.94
C LEU A 38 -14.96 12.23 14.87
N LEU A 39 -15.88 13.05 14.35
CA LEU A 39 -16.56 14.06 15.17
C LEU A 39 -17.45 13.45 16.25
N ALA A 40 -18.15 12.34 15.97
CA ALA A 40 -18.95 11.65 16.98
C ALA A 40 -18.07 11.05 18.07
N TRP A 41 -16.92 10.48 17.71
CA TRP A 41 -15.94 9.93 18.66
C TRP A 41 -15.46 10.99 19.65
N GLU A 42 -15.11 12.17 19.16
CA GLU A 42 -14.66 13.29 19.99
C GLU A 42 -15.83 13.92 20.78
N ARG A 43 -16.94 14.26 20.11
CA ARG A 43 -18.06 14.98 20.75
C ARG A 43 -18.75 14.18 21.85
N PHE A 44 -18.79 12.84 21.74
CA PHE A 44 -19.33 11.97 22.78
C PHE A 44 -18.28 11.57 23.85
N GLY A 45 -17.11 12.22 23.86
CA GLY A 45 -16.07 12.05 24.87
C GLY A 45 -15.46 10.65 24.88
N HIS A 46 -15.52 9.91 23.77
CA HIS A 46 -15.01 8.54 23.72
C HIS A 46 -13.49 8.51 23.73
N ARG A 47 -12.84 9.54 23.18
CA ARG A 47 -11.39 9.70 23.25
C ARG A 47 -10.91 9.77 24.69
N GLU A 48 -11.47 10.67 25.49
CA GLU A 48 -11.07 10.88 26.89
C GLU A 48 -11.50 9.71 27.76
N ARG A 49 -12.75 9.24 27.64
CA ARG A 49 -13.29 8.17 28.48
C ARG A 49 -12.56 6.84 28.29
N LEU A 50 -12.13 6.52 27.07
CA LEU A 50 -11.49 5.25 26.74
C LEU A 50 -9.97 5.37 26.55
N ASP A 51 -9.40 6.58 26.73
CA ASP A 51 -8.02 6.91 26.36
C ASP A 51 -7.66 6.33 24.98
N ALA A 52 -8.52 6.65 23.99
CA ALA A 52 -8.57 5.97 22.70
C ALA A 52 -8.49 6.96 21.52
N HIS A 53 -7.37 6.93 20.80
CA HIS A 53 -7.06 7.82 19.69
C HIS A 53 -7.34 7.14 18.34
N VAL A 54 -8.15 7.80 17.50
CA VAL A 54 -8.46 7.31 16.16
C VAL A 54 -7.44 7.85 15.15
N VAL A 55 -6.82 6.95 14.39
CA VAL A 55 -6.04 7.25 13.20
C VAL A 55 -6.83 6.75 12.00
N ASN A 56 -7.19 7.64 11.08
CA ASN A 56 -7.96 7.32 9.87
C ASN A 56 -7.13 7.59 8.62
N TYR A 57 -7.25 6.69 7.64
CA TYR A 57 -6.72 6.85 6.30
C TYR A 57 -7.73 6.31 5.29
N ALA A 58 -8.41 7.20 4.57
CA ALA A 58 -9.53 6.84 3.70
C ALA A 58 -10.56 5.97 4.45
N ASP A 59 -10.81 4.75 3.97
CA ASP A 59 -11.74 3.78 4.56
C ASP A 59 -11.11 2.91 5.67
N ASP A 60 -9.78 2.91 5.79
CA ASP A 60 -9.07 2.19 6.85
C ASP A 60 -8.94 3.05 8.11
N LEU A 61 -9.15 2.45 9.29
CA LEU A 61 -8.96 3.12 10.58
C LEU A 61 -8.28 2.20 11.59
N VAL A 62 -7.56 2.82 12.52
CA VAL A 62 -7.00 2.16 13.71
C VAL A 62 -7.39 3.00 14.92
N ILE A 63 -7.78 2.32 16.00
CA ILE A 63 -8.05 2.96 17.29
C ILE A 63 -6.98 2.49 18.27
N CYS A 64 -6.11 3.40 18.68
CA CYS A 64 -5.03 3.15 19.62
C CYS A 64 -5.52 3.47 21.04
N CYS A 65 -5.50 2.49 21.94
CA CYS A 65 -5.88 2.70 23.33
C CYS A 65 -4.92 1.99 24.28
N ARG A 66 -4.97 2.35 25.57
CA ARG A 66 -4.23 1.62 26.61
C ARG A 66 -4.76 0.19 26.78
N PRO A 67 -3.93 -0.75 27.26
CA PRO A 67 -4.38 -2.09 27.58
C PRO A 67 -5.59 -2.06 28.53
N GLY A 68 -6.61 -2.87 28.23
CA GLY A 68 -7.88 -2.90 28.97
C GLY A 68 -9.05 -2.27 28.20
N ASN A 69 -8.82 -1.17 27.47
CA ASN A 69 -9.91 -0.42 26.83
C ASN A 69 -10.27 -0.90 25.42
N GLY A 70 -9.53 -1.86 24.86
CA GLY A 70 -9.68 -2.29 23.46
C GLY A 70 -11.06 -2.85 23.13
N SER A 71 -11.62 -3.70 24.01
CA SER A 71 -12.95 -4.29 23.80
C SER A 71 -14.06 -3.25 23.81
N ASP A 72 -13.98 -2.29 24.73
CA ASP A 72 -14.96 -1.21 24.84
C ASP A 72 -14.85 -0.22 23.68
N ALA A 73 -13.62 0.09 23.24
CA ALA A 73 -13.38 0.90 22.05
C ALA A 73 -13.93 0.22 20.78
N LEU A 74 -13.72 -1.09 20.63
CA LEU A 74 -14.26 -1.86 19.51
C LEU A 74 -15.80 -1.87 19.52
N THR A 75 -16.40 -2.07 20.69
CA THR A 75 -17.86 -2.05 20.85
C THR A 75 -18.45 -0.68 20.53
N THR A 76 -17.83 0.37 21.05
CA THR A 76 -18.23 1.77 20.80
C THR A 76 -18.10 2.10 19.30
N MET A 77 -17.01 1.67 18.67
CA MET A 77 -16.78 1.86 17.23
C MET A 77 -17.88 1.19 16.41
N ARG A 78 -18.22 -0.09 16.71
CA ARG A 78 -19.31 -0.81 16.03
C ARG A 78 -20.65 -0.07 16.17
N GLN A 79 -20.98 0.38 17.37
CA GLN A 79 -22.23 1.11 17.61
C GLN A 79 -22.31 2.41 16.79
N LEU A 80 -21.21 3.17 16.71
CA LEU A 80 -21.15 4.38 15.91
C LEU A 80 -21.23 4.09 14.41
N MET A 81 -20.53 3.05 13.92
CA MET A 81 -20.61 2.64 12.52
C MET A 81 -22.03 2.26 12.12
N THR A 82 -22.72 1.48 12.95
CA THR A 82 -24.13 1.11 12.71
C THR A 82 -25.04 2.34 12.69
N ARG A 83 -24.86 3.30 13.61
CA ARG A 83 -25.62 4.57 13.61
C ARG A 83 -25.35 5.43 12.37
N LEU A 84 -24.15 5.31 11.80
CA LEU A 84 -23.78 5.93 10.53
C LEU A 84 -24.17 5.06 9.33
N GLY A 85 -24.93 3.97 9.49
CA GLY A 85 -25.33 3.10 8.37
C GLY A 85 -24.17 2.43 7.64
N LEU A 86 -23.03 2.25 8.31
CA LEU A 86 -21.85 1.56 7.78
C LEU A 86 -21.76 0.15 8.34
N THR A 87 -21.47 -0.81 7.46
CA THR A 87 -21.21 -2.19 7.84
C THR A 87 -19.71 -2.40 8.08
N VAL A 88 -19.36 -2.88 9.27
CA VAL A 88 -17.97 -3.21 9.61
C VAL A 88 -17.56 -4.52 8.93
N ASN A 89 -16.36 -4.56 8.35
CA ASN A 89 -15.79 -5.80 7.83
C ASN A 89 -15.21 -6.62 8.99
N GLU A 90 -16.01 -7.53 9.53
CA GLU A 90 -15.64 -8.35 10.69
C GLU A 90 -14.45 -9.29 10.41
N ALA A 91 -14.23 -9.69 9.15
CA ALA A 91 -13.07 -10.51 8.80
C ALA A 91 -11.74 -9.73 8.84
N LYS A 92 -11.80 -8.40 8.69
CA LYS A 92 -10.63 -7.52 8.75
C LYS A 92 -10.44 -6.86 10.12
N THR A 93 -11.51 -6.73 10.89
CA THR A 93 -11.51 -6.02 12.17
C THR A 93 -11.07 -6.94 13.29
N ARG A 94 -10.02 -6.55 14.02
CA ARG A 94 -9.50 -7.33 15.15
C ARG A 94 -8.84 -6.43 16.18
N LEU A 95 -8.79 -6.91 17.43
CA LEU A 95 -7.95 -6.33 18.47
C LEU A 95 -6.53 -6.87 18.30
N VAL A 96 -5.55 -6.00 18.51
CA VAL A 96 -4.13 -6.33 18.40
C VAL A 96 -3.41 -5.70 19.59
N ARG A 97 -2.62 -6.49 20.30
CA ARG A 97 -1.83 -5.99 21.44
C ARG A 97 -0.37 -5.80 21.01
N LEU A 98 0.15 -4.58 21.15
CA LEU A 98 1.57 -4.29 20.96
C LEU A 98 2.30 -4.39 22.31
N PRO A 99 3.53 -4.93 22.37
CA PRO A 99 4.39 -5.38 21.26
C PRO A 99 4.24 -6.86 20.86
N GLU A 100 3.32 -7.61 21.45
CA GLU A 100 3.19 -9.06 21.28
C GLU A 100 2.79 -9.45 19.85
N GLU A 101 1.94 -8.64 19.24
CA GLU A 101 1.44 -8.79 17.90
C GLU A 101 1.81 -7.58 17.01
N GLY A 102 1.42 -7.65 15.74
CA GLY A 102 1.55 -6.55 14.80
C GLY A 102 0.38 -6.53 13.82
N PHE A 103 0.21 -5.40 13.15
CA PHE A 103 -0.85 -5.22 12.17
C PHE A 103 -0.36 -4.42 10.97
N ASP A 104 -1.09 -4.55 9.87
CA ASP A 104 -0.83 -3.76 8.67
C ASP A 104 -1.78 -2.54 8.63
N PHE A 105 -1.23 -1.36 8.35
CA PHE A 105 -1.95 -0.10 8.19
C PHE A 105 -1.33 0.67 7.00
N PRO A 106 -2.14 1.24 6.08
CA PRO A 106 -1.81 1.61 4.70
C PRO A 106 -0.44 1.20 4.15
N GLY A 107 -0.30 -0.11 3.91
CA GLY A 107 0.88 -0.68 3.26
C GLY A 107 2.10 -0.86 4.17
N TYR A 108 2.02 -0.51 5.44
CA TYR A 108 3.05 -0.68 6.45
C TYR A 108 2.66 -1.73 7.48
N SER A 109 3.61 -2.58 7.89
CA SER A 109 3.48 -3.42 9.08
C SER A 109 3.99 -2.65 10.30
N ILE A 110 3.14 -2.49 11.30
CA ILE A 110 3.42 -1.82 12.58
C ILE A 110 3.55 -2.89 13.67
N GLY A 111 4.57 -2.76 14.53
CA GLY A 111 4.81 -3.71 15.61
C GLY A 111 6.21 -3.59 16.20
N ARG A 112 6.67 -4.66 16.84
CA ARG A 112 8.01 -4.76 17.42
C ARG A 112 9.07 -5.03 16.34
N PHE A 113 10.13 -4.24 16.37
CA PHE A 113 11.33 -4.37 15.55
C PHE A 113 12.58 -4.32 16.43
N HIS A 114 13.73 -4.66 15.85
CA HIS A 114 15.02 -4.63 16.55
C HIS A 114 15.98 -3.67 15.84
N GLY A 115 16.61 -2.80 16.63
CA GLY A 115 17.65 -1.89 16.17
C GLY A 115 18.95 -2.63 15.84
N LYS A 116 19.99 -1.88 15.45
CA LYS A 116 21.31 -2.47 15.14
C LYS A 116 21.91 -3.19 16.35
N ASP A 117 21.69 -2.67 17.55
CA ASP A 117 22.23 -3.22 18.80
C ASP A 117 21.33 -4.31 19.40
N GLY A 118 20.35 -4.81 18.64
CA GLY A 118 19.36 -5.78 19.12
C GLY A 118 18.29 -5.19 20.04
N VAL A 119 18.34 -3.88 20.33
CA VAL A 119 17.35 -3.21 21.19
C VAL A 119 15.97 -3.21 20.52
N PRO A 120 14.93 -3.73 21.20
CA PRO A 120 13.58 -3.75 20.67
C PRO A 120 12.96 -2.34 20.67
N PHE A 121 12.21 -2.00 19.63
CA PHE A 121 11.45 -0.76 19.54
C PHE A 121 10.13 -0.99 18.79
N ILE A 122 9.13 -0.14 19.03
CA ILE A 122 7.93 -0.09 18.20
C ILE A 122 8.23 0.75 16.97
N GLY A 123 7.97 0.19 15.81
CA GLY A 123 8.27 0.85 14.56
C GLY A 123 7.32 0.44 13.44
N THR A 124 7.76 0.69 12.22
CA THR A 124 7.00 0.41 11.02
C THR A 124 7.94 -0.02 9.89
N ARG A 125 7.49 -0.87 8.98
CA ARG A 125 8.21 -1.19 7.75
C ARG A 125 7.23 -1.50 6.63
N PRO A 126 7.62 -1.46 5.34
CA PRO A 126 6.75 -1.86 4.25
C PRO A 126 6.22 -3.28 4.48
N SER A 127 4.90 -3.45 4.34
CA SER A 127 4.25 -4.73 4.59
C SER A 127 4.69 -5.77 3.56
N ARG A 128 4.64 -7.05 3.94
CA ARG A 128 4.98 -8.14 3.01
C ARG A 128 4.12 -8.09 1.74
N LYS A 129 2.84 -7.70 1.89
CA LYS A 129 1.91 -7.50 0.78
C LYS A 129 2.32 -6.35 -0.13
N ALA A 130 2.74 -5.21 0.43
CA ALA A 130 3.21 -4.06 -0.35
C ALA A 130 4.50 -4.38 -1.12
N VAL A 131 5.44 -5.08 -0.49
CA VAL A 131 6.68 -5.53 -1.15
C VAL A 131 6.34 -6.51 -2.28
N ARG A 132 5.50 -7.52 -2.02
CA ARG A 132 5.09 -8.50 -3.03
C ARG A 132 4.47 -7.82 -4.27
N ARG A 133 3.54 -6.88 -4.06
CA ARG A 133 2.92 -6.10 -5.14
C ARG A 133 3.94 -5.33 -5.98
N LEU A 134 4.98 -4.78 -5.37
CA LEU A 134 6.07 -4.15 -6.13
C LEU A 134 6.80 -5.19 -6.98
N LEU A 135 7.19 -6.32 -6.39
CA LEU A 135 7.91 -7.37 -7.10
C LEU A 135 7.09 -7.95 -8.26
N GLU A 136 5.77 -8.08 -8.09
CA GLU A 136 4.83 -8.46 -9.16
C GLU A 136 4.83 -7.42 -10.28
N ARG A 137 4.72 -6.11 -9.98
CA ARG A 137 4.79 -5.06 -11.01
C ARG A 137 6.13 -5.03 -11.74
N VAL A 138 7.23 -5.27 -11.03
CA VAL A 138 8.56 -5.42 -11.64
C VAL A 138 8.60 -6.66 -12.51
N HIS A 139 8.03 -7.78 -12.05
CA HIS A 139 7.94 -9.01 -12.80
C HIS A 139 7.24 -8.77 -14.13
N ASP A 140 6.03 -8.20 -14.08
CA ASP A 140 5.17 -7.92 -15.22
C ASP A 140 5.86 -6.99 -16.21
N ALA A 141 6.54 -5.97 -15.70
CA ALA A 141 7.33 -5.05 -16.52
C ALA A 141 8.50 -5.73 -17.27
N THR A 142 8.97 -6.90 -16.84
CA THR A 142 10.12 -7.60 -17.46
C THR A 142 9.76 -8.97 -18.03
N THR A 143 8.54 -9.11 -18.52
CA THR A 143 8.02 -10.33 -19.17
C THR A 143 8.30 -10.33 -20.68
N PRO A 144 8.15 -11.48 -21.37
CA PRO A 144 8.38 -11.57 -22.81
C PRO A 144 7.53 -10.64 -23.68
N HIS A 145 6.28 -10.37 -23.28
CA HIS A 145 5.41 -9.43 -24.00
C HIS A 145 5.94 -7.98 -23.99
N LYS A 146 6.98 -7.71 -23.20
CA LYS A 146 7.69 -6.44 -23.14
C LYS A 146 8.96 -6.38 -23.99
N HIS A 147 9.34 -7.45 -24.69
CA HIS A 147 10.57 -7.50 -25.50
C HIS A 147 10.60 -6.48 -26.66
N ALA A 148 9.44 -6.06 -27.17
CA ALA A 148 9.38 -5.07 -28.25
C ALA A 148 9.76 -3.65 -27.79
N GLU A 149 9.72 -3.35 -26.49
CA GLU A 149 10.09 -2.03 -25.97
C GLU A 149 11.63 -1.91 -25.83
N SER A 150 12.16 -0.71 -26.11
CA SER A 150 13.59 -0.43 -25.96
C SER A 150 14.04 -0.55 -24.49
N PRO A 151 15.35 -0.81 -24.22
CA PRO A 151 15.84 -0.93 -22.85
C PRO A 151 15.62 0.37 -22.07
N ASP A 152 15.80 1.51 -22.72
CA ASP A 152 15.67 2.84 -22.13
C ASP A 152 14.24 3.12 -21.68
N LEU A 153 13.25 2.80 -22.53
CA LEU A 153 11.83 2.95 -22.16
C LEU A 153 11.45 2.02 -21.01
N ARG A 154 11.97 0.79 -21.02
CA ARG A 154 11.75 -0.17 -19.94
C ARG A 154 12.35 0.30 -18.62
N VAL A 155 13.59 0.78 -18.64
CA VAL A 155 14.27 1.29 -17.44
C VAL A 155 13.62 2.57 -16.95
N ALA A 156 13.18 3.47 -17.83
CA ALA A 156 12.41 4.65 -17.44
C ALA A 156 11.09 4.27 -16.72
N ALA A 157 10.39 3.23 -17.18
CA ALA A 157 9.19 2.73 -16.51
C ALA A 157 9.50 2.12 -15.12
N LEU A 158 10.56 1.31 -15.03
CA LEU A 158 11.04 0.76 -13.74
C LEU A 158 11.45 1.89 -12.78
N ASN A 159 12.13 2.92 -13.28
CA ASN A 159 12.56 4.06 -12.46
C ASN A 159 11.38 4.82 -11.86
N ARG A 160 10.32 5.09 -12.64
CA ARG A 160 9.10 5.73 -12.12
C ARG A 160 8.46 4.88 -11.01
N LEU A 161 8.39 3.57 -11.22
CA LEU A 161 7.85 2.62 -10.25
C LEU A 161 8.67 2.62 -8.95
N LEU A 162 9.99 2.46 -9.05
CA LEU A 162 10.88 2.36 -7.89
C LEU A 162 11.00 3.67 -7.13
N ARG A 163 11.07 4.81 -7.82
CA ARG A 163 11.11 6.13 -7.18
C ARG A 163 9.84 6.40 -6.39
N GLY A 164 8.67 6.20 -6.99
CA GLY A 164 7.40 6.38 -6.31
C GLY A 164 7.26 5.44 -5.10
N TRP A 165 7.66 4.18 -5.27
CA TRP A 165 7.62 3.21 -4.17
C TRP A 165 8.57 3.59 -3.03
N ALA A 166 9.82 3.97 -3.32
CA ALA A 166 10.79 4.39 -2.31
C ALA A 166 10.38 5.70 -1.61
N ALA A 167 9.79 6.65 -2.33
CA ALA A 167 9.30 7.90 -1.77
C ALA A 167 8.16 7.66 -0.77
N TYR A 168 7.25 6.72 -1.06
CA TYR A 168 6.18 6.35 -0.13
C TYR A 168 6.69 5.48 1.02
N PHE A 169 7.56 4.50 0.74
CA PHE A 169 8.05 3.48 1.68
C PHE A 169 9.44 3.82 2.23
N ASN A 170 9.56 4.94 2.96
CA ASN A 170 10.82 5.43 3.53
C ASN A 170 10.87 5.43 5.07
N GLN A 171 9.83 4.94 5.74
CA GLN A 171 9.74 4.95 7.21
C GLN A 171 10.23 3.64 7.85
N GLY A 172 11.03 3.77 8.91
CA GLY A 172 11.57 2.67 9.72
C GLY A 172 12.72 1.88 9.07
N PRO A 173 12.97 0.61 9.46
CA PRO A 173 14.09 -0.19 8.95
C PRO A 173 13.85 -0.70 7.52
N VAL A 174 13.94 0.20 6.53
CA VAL A 174 13.64 -0.08 5.11
C VAL A 174 14.81 -0.67 4.32
N LEU A 175 16.06 -0.51 4.79
CA LEU A 175 17.25 -0.91 4.04
C LEU A 175 17.30 -2.41 3.67
N PRO A 176 16.91 -3.36 4.54
CA PRO A 176 16.82 -4.77 4.16
C PRO A 176 15.81 -5.01 3.03
N THR A 177 14.68 -4.32 3.07
CA THR A 177 13.67 -4.39 2.01
C THR A 177 14.20 -3.79 0.71
N TYR A 178 14.89 -2.64 0.76
CA TYR A 178 15.49 -2.04 -0.43
C TYR A 178 16.56 -2.94 -1.05
N LYS A 179 17.37 -3.64 -0.22
CA LYS A 179 18.33 -4.63 -0.70
C LYS A 179 17.65 -5.77 -1.45
N LEU A 180 16.57 -6.32 -0.90
CA LEU A 180 15.77 -7.36 -1.56
C LEU A 180 15.22 -6.87 -2.91
N VAL A 181 14.63 -5.68 -2.94
CA VAL A 181 14.04 -5.11 -4.16
C VAL A 181 15.12 -4.85 -5.22
N ARG A 182 16.26 -4.24 -4.87
CA ARG A 182 17.38 -4.03 -5.80
C ARG A 182 17.80 -5.34 -6.45
N TRP A 183 18.11 -6.34 -5.62
CA TRP A 183 18.55 -7.66 -6.11
C TRP A 183 17.52 -8.27 -7.08
N TYR A 184 16.23 -8.19 -6.75
CA TYR A 184 15.17 -8.73 -7.60
C TYR A 184 15.09 -7.97 -8.93
N VAL A 185 15.10 -6.64 -8.91
CA VAL A 185 15.02 -5.81 -10.11
C VAL A 185 16.21 -6.07 -11.03
N GLN A 186 17.44 -6.07 -10.49
CA GLN A 186 18.67 -6.35 -11.27
C GLN A 186 18.56 -7.70 -11.98
N ARG A 187 18.22 -8.75 -11.21
CA ARG A 187 18.11 -10.12 -11.75
C ARG A 187 17.03 -10.24 -12.82
N ARG A 188 15.90 -9.54 -12.66
CA ARG A 188 14.81 -9.53 -13.64
C ARG A 188 15.21 -8.78 -14.91
N LEU A 189 15.84 -7.61 -14.77
CA LEU A 189 16.27 -6.79 -15.90
C LEU A 189 17.36 -7.49 -16.72
N GLN A 190 18.38 -8.07 -16.07
CA GLN A 190 19.43 -8.85 -16.75
C GLN A 190 18.87 -10.01 -17.55
N ARG A 191 17.95 -10.78 -16.96
CA ARG A 191 17.27 -11.90 -17.64
C ARG A 191 16.43 -11.41 -18.81
N TRP A 192 15.74 -10.28 -18.66
CA TRP A 192 14.95 -9.69 -19.73
C TRP A 192 15.81 -9.22 -20.90
N LEU A 193 16.94 -8.57 -20.62
CA LEU A 193 17.90 -8.12 -21.65
C LEU A 193 18.46 -9.31 -22.46
N VAL A 194 18.91 -10.38 -21.79
CA VAL A 194 19.42 -11.59 -22.46
C VAL A 194 18.36 -12.29 -23.30
N ARG A 195 17.16 -12.46 -22.75
CA ARG A 195 16.08 -13.15 -23.48
C ARG A 195 15.58 -12.35 -24.67
N ARG A 196 15.56 -11.02 -24.54
CA ARG A 196 15.21 -10.14 -25.64
C ARG A 196 16.23 -10.22 -26.78
N SER A 197 17.52 -10.42 -26.49
CA SER A 197 18.54 -10.63 -27.52
C SER A 197 18.56 -12.05 -28.09
N GLY A 198 17.53 -12.86 -27.85
CA GLY A 198 17.42 -14.24 -28.34
C GLY A 198 18.32 -15.24 -27.60
N GLN A 199 19.00 -14.83 -26.53
CA GLN A 199 19.91 -15.69 -25.77
C GLN A 199 19.22 -16.26 -24.53
N ALA A 200 19.73 -17.38 -24.03
CA ALA A 200 19.33 -17.97 -22.75
C ALA A 200 20.38 -17.65 -21.67
N GLY A 201 19.93 -17.50 -20.42
CA GLY A 201 20.83 -17.33 -19.28
C GLY A 201 20.34 -16.33 -18.25
N THR A 202 21.22 -16.02 -17.29
CA THR A 202 20.96 -15.06 -16.21
C THR A 202 21.23 -13.61 -16.61
N GLY A 203 22.11 -13.38 -17.59
CA GLY A 203 22.50 -12.05 -18.06
C GLY A 203 23.50 -11.30 -17.19
N TYR A 204 23.98 -11.91 -16.10
CA TYR A 204 24.91 -11.25 -15.18
C TYR A 204 26.26 -10.91 -15.82
N ARG A 205 26.76 -11.75 -16.74
CA ARG A 205 28.04 -11.50 -17.43
C ARG A 205 27.90 -10.50 -18.57
N GLN A 206 26.81 -10.58 -19.33
CA GLN A 206 26.54 -9.72 -20.48
C GLN A 206 26.09 -8.31 -20.07
N TYR A 207 25.35 -8.22 -18.97
CA TYR A 207 24.78 -6.98 -18.46
C TYR A 207 25.11 -6.85 -16.97
N PRO A 208 26.38 -6.52 -16.64
CA PRO A 208 26.79 -6.33 -15.24
C PRO A 208 26.00 -5.18 -14.59
N ASP A 209 26.03 -5.11 -13.27
CA ASP A 209 25.32 -4.08 -12.51
C ASP A 209 25.70 -2.66 -12.97
N GLU A 210 26.97 -2.43 -13.28
CA GLU A 210 27.50 -1.19 -13.83
C GLU A 210 26.76 -0.77 -15.10
N TYR A 211 26.55 -1.69 -16.05
CA TYR A 211 25.78 -1.43 -17.26
C TYR A 211 24.33 -1.04 -16.95
N LEU A 212 23.68 -1.67 -15.98
CA LEU A 212 22.29 -1.33 -15.61
C LEU A 212 22.20 0.08 -15.02
N TYR A 213 23.13 0.46 -14.14
CA TYR A 213 23.07 1.71 -13.40
C TYR A 213 23.68 2.88 -14.17
N GLU A 214 24.84 2.68 -14.78
CA GLU A 214 25.64 3.73 -15.40
C GLU A 214 25.29 3.92 -16.87
N THR A 215 25.02 2.83 -17.61
CA THR A 215 24.63 2.92 -19.02
C THR A 215 23.13 3.11 -19.20
N LEU A 216 22.31 2.25 -18.59
CA LEU A 216 20.84 2.34 -18.74
C LEU A 216 20.17 3.31 -17.75
N GLY A 217 20.92 3.84 -16.78
CA GLY A 217 20.38 4.81 -15.82
C GLY A 217 19.34 4.22 -14.86
N LEU A 218 19.44 2.94 -14.49
CA LEU A 218 18.53 2.32 -13.52
C LEU A 218 18.59 3.07 -12.18
N TYR A 219 17.43 3.28 -11.55
CA TYR A 219 17.34 4.00 -10.29
C TYR A 219 17.95 3.19 -9.14
N THR A 220 18.89 3.81 -8.43
CA THR A 220 19.52 3.22 -7.24
C THR A 220 18.68 3.49 -6.00
N LEU A 221 18.03 2.45 -5.48
CA LEU A 221 17.40 2.52 -4.16
C LEU A 221 18.46 2.81 -3.07
N PRO A 222 18.15 3.66 -2.07
CA PRO A 222 19.06 4.01 -0.96
C PRO A 222 19.77 2.81 -0.35
N ARG A 223 21.09 2.94 -0.16
CA ARG A 223 21.94 1.87 0.42
C ARG A 223 22.23 2.13 1.88
N ARG A 224 22.31 3.39 2.27
CA ARG A 224 22.54 3.87 3.64
C ARG A 224 21.38 4.75 4.08
N ARG A 225 21.27 4.94 5.39
CA ARG A 225 20.22 5.79 5.98
C ARG A 225 20.40 7.26 5.59
N SER A 226 21.63 7.71 5.41
CA SER A 226 22.00 9.04 4.87
C SER A 226 21.44 9.31 3.48
N ASP A 227 21.21 8.25 2.69
CA ASP A 227 20.75 8.35 1.30
C ASP A 227 19.22 8.39 1.22
N LEU A 228 18.52 8.17 2.35
CA LEU A 228 17.08 8.33 2.39
C LEU A 228 16.77 9.82 2.35
N PRO A 229 15.80 10.26 1.53
CA PRO A 229 15.31 11.63 1.62
C PRO A 229 14.85 11.86 3.06
N SER A 230 15.34 12.93 3.69
CA SER A 230 14.97 13.27 5.07
C SER A 230 13.45 13.18 5.20
N ALA A 231 12.99 12.30 6.09
CA ALA A 231 11.57 12.21 6.38
C ALA A 231 11.11 13.62 6.77
N LYS A 232 10.04 14.12 6.13
CA LYS A 232 9.45 15.42 6.48
C LYS A 232 9.22 15.43 8.00
N ALA A 233 9.90 16.36 8.66
CA ALA A 233 9.63 16.76 10.03
C ALA A 233 8.19 17.28 10.16
#